data_AF-A0A7C6KJL6-F1
#
_entry.id   AF-A0A7C6KJL6-F1
#
_cell.length_a   1.000
_cell.length_b   1.000
_cell.length_c   1.000
_cell.angle_alpha   90.00
_cell.angle_beta   90.00
_cell.angle_gamma   90.00
#
_symmetry.space_group_name_H-M   'P 1'
#
loop_
_entity.id
_entity.type
_entity.pdbx_description
1 polymer ?
#
loop_
_entity_poly.entity_id
_entity_poly.type
_entity_poly.pdbx_seq_one_letter_code
_entity_poly.pdbx_strand_id
1 'polypeptide(L)'
;MSRIGKMPVVIPSGVEVTVDGNTNTVRVKGPKGELTRRFHPDMRIVVEDGRVRVERPSDEKEHRALHGLTRALIANMMHGVTAGYERTLEIAGVGYRAARQGNKLVLTVGFSHPVEIEPPAGIEIEVPSPNRLTVKGADKELVGQVAALIRAVRPAEPYLGKGISYEGEHIRRKAGKAGKVAKK
;
A
#
# COMPACT_ATOMS: atom_id res chain seq x y z
N MET A 1 -9.88 -24.16 1.90
CA MET A 1 -9.78 -23.59 3.27
C MET A 1 -8.51 -22.79 3.37
N SER A 2 -8.59 -21.51 3.76
CA SER A 2 -7.39 -20.66 3.87
C SER A 2 -6.51 -21.15 5.04
N ARG A 3 -5.37 -21.76 4.72
CA ARG A 3 -4.38 -22.26 5.69
C ARG A 3 -3.58 -21.12 6.35
N ILE A 4 -3.72 -19.90 5.82
CA ILE A 4 -2.95 -18.71 6.19
C ILE A 4 -3.16 -18.32 7.66
N GLY A 5 -4.39 -18.41 8.18
CA GLY A 5 -4.67 -18.06 9.58
C GLY A 5 -3.95 -18.94 10.60
N LYS A 6 -3.76 -20.24 10.29
CA LYS A 6 -3.07 -21.19 11.18
C LYS A 6 -1.55 -20.97 11.26
N MET A 7 -0.98 -20.23 10.32
CA MET A 7 0.46 -19.97 10.29
C MET A 7 0.79 -18.87 11.28
N PRO A 8 1.62 -19.11 12.31
CA PRO A 8 2.02 -18.07 13.24
C PRO A 8 2.80 -16.96 12.51
N VAL A 9 2.72 -15.75 13.05
CA VAL A 9 3.49 -14.59 12.58
C VAL A 9 4.71 -14.45 13.47
N VAL A 10 5.91 -14.59 12.90
CA VAL A 10 7.17 -14.44 13.66
C VAL A 10 7.40 -12.97 13.95
N ILE A 11 7.77 -12.64 15.19
CA ILE A 11 8.16 -11.29 15.59
C ILE A 11 9.64 -11.08 15.25
N PRO A 12 9.98 -10.19 14.31
CA PRO A 12 11.37 -9.87 14.00
C PRO A 12 12.03 -9.14 15.19
N SER A 13 13.35 -9.23 15.28
CA SER A 13 14.13 -8.52 16.30
C SER A 13 13.89 -7.01 16.23
N GLY A 14 13.70 -6.37 17.39
CA GLY A 14 13.46 -4.92 17.47
C GLY A 14 12.02 -4.49 17.19
N VAL A 15 11.07 -5.44 17.18
CA VAL A 15 9.64 -5.15 17.11
C VAL A 15 8.97 -5.54 18.42
N GLU A 16 8.19 -4.62 18.97
CA GLU A 16 7.36 -4.85 20.15
C GLU A 16 5.89 -4.94 19.73
N VAL A 17 5.22 -5.99 20.17
CA VAL A 17 3.80 -6.21 19.92
C VAL A 17 3.06 -6.21 21.26
N THR A 18 2.12 -5.30 21.41
CA THR A 18 1.23 -5.23 22.57
C THR A 18 -0.19 -5.50 22.11
N VAL A 19 -0.90 -6.35 22.86
CA VAL A 19 -2.29 -6.72 22.59
C VAL A 19 -3.10 -6.32 23.81
N ASP A 20 -4.03 -5.38 23.62
CA ASP A 20 -5.02 -5.03 24.64
C ASP A 20 -6.19 -6.02 24.57
N GLY A 21 -6.26 -6.90 25.57
CA GLY A 21 -7.27 -7.97 25.65
C GLY A 21 -8.71 -7.49 25.81
N ASN A 22 -8.94 -6.25 26.25
CA ASN A 22 -10.31 -5.74 26.46
C ASN A 22 -10.92 -5.13 25.19
N THR A 23 -10.08 -4.49 24.35
CA THR A 23 -10.54 -3.83 23.12
C THR A 23 -10.18 -4.60 21.84
N ASN A 24 -9.41 -5.68 21.98
CA ASN A 24 -8.76 -6.42 20.91
C ASN A 24 -7.96 -5.51 19.97
N THR A 25 -7.25 -4.55 20.58
CA THR A 25 -6.39 -3.59 19.87
C THR A 25 -4.96 -4.10 19.90
N VAL A 26 -4.35 -4.27 18.73
CA VAL A 26 -2.94 -4.59 18.60
C VAL A 26 -2.18 -3.32 18.28
N ARG A 27 -1.11 -3.07 19.03
CA ARG A 27 -0.11 -2.05 18.70
C ARG A 27 1.19 -2.72 18.40
N VAL A 28 1.78 -2.35 17.27
CA VAL A 28 3.05 -2.85 16.79
C VAL A 28 4.00 -1.68 16.68
N LYS A 29 5.10 -1.72 17.44
CA LYS A 29 6.16 -0.71 17.42
C LYS A 29 7.41 -1.31 16.81
N GLY A 30 8.04 -0.58 15.90
CA GLY A 30 9.31 -0.98 15.29
C GLY A 30 10.11 0.22 14.78
N PRO A 31 11.22 -0.04 14.08
CA PRO A 31 12.16 1.01 13.66
C PRO A 31 11.55 2.04 12.71
N LYS A 32 10.54 1.66 11.92
CA LYS A 32 9.88 2.57 10.95
C LYS A 32 8.61 3.25 11.49
N GLY A 33 8.28 3.07 12.76
CA GLY A 33 7.15 3.73 13.42
C GLY A 33 6.27 2.79 14.24
N GLU A 34 5.08 3.29 14.59
CA GLU A 34 4.07 2.57 15.36
C GLU A 34 2.78 2.45 14.55
N LEU A 35 2.18 1.26 14.55
CA LEU A 35 0.87 1.00 13.96
C LEU A 35 -0.07 0.46 15.03
N THR A 36 -1.26 1.05 15.11
CA THR A 36 -2.32 0.62 16.04
C THR A 36 -3.56 0.23 15.25
N ARG A 37 -4.13 -0.94 15.54
CA ARG A 37 -5.36 -1.39 14.90
C ARG A 37 -6.24 -2.19 15.85
N ARG A 38 -7.55 -1.92 15.78
CA ARG A 38 -8.58 -2.71 16.47
C ARG A 38 -9.06 -3.86 15.58
N PHE A 39 -9.16 -5.05 16.14
CA PHE A 39 -9.65 -6.25 15.48
C PHE A 39 -11.03 -6.66 15.98
N HIS A 40 -11.65 -7.60 15.25
CA HIS A 40 -12.96 -8.14 15.63
C HIS A 40 -12.89 -8.82 17.01
N PRO A 41 -13.79 -8.52 17.96
CA PRO A 41 -13.70 -9.02 19.34
C PRO A 41 -13.62 -10.54 19.44
N ASP A 42 -14.32 -11.25 18.55
CA ASP A 42 -14.36 -12.72 18.56
C ASP A 42 -13.02 -13.41 18.22
N MET A 43 -12.06 -12.70 17.62
CA MET A 43 -10.76 -13.27 17.27
C MET A 43 -9.79 -13.13 18.43
N ARG A 44 -9.33 -14.23 19.01
CA ARG A 44 -8.34 -14.20 20.09
C ARG A 44 -6.94 -14.08 19.50
N ILE A 45 -6.19 -13.06 19.94
CA ILE A 45 -4.81 -12.82 19.49
C ILE A 45 -3.89 -13.10 20.67
N VAL A 46 -2.96 -14.04 20.50
CA VAL A 46 -2.07 -14.52 21.54
C VAL A 46 -0.62 -14.29 21.10
N VAL A 47 0.21 -13.78 22.01
CA VAL A 47 1.65 -13.61 21.78
C VAL A 47 2.38 -14.64 22.66
N GLU A 48 3.00 -15.63 22.01
CA GLU A 48 3.69 -16.75 22.66
C GLU A 48 5.01 -17.02 21.92
N ASP A 49 6.09 -17.29 22.66
CA ASP A 49 7.40 -17.68 22.11
C ASP A 49 7.94 -16.77 21.00
N GLY A 50 7.74 -15.46 21.11
CA GLY A 50 8.15 -14.49 20.08
C GLY A 50 7.37 -14.63 18.76
N ARG A 51 6.16 -15.20 18.82
CA ARG A 51 5.24 -15.34 17.68
C ARG A 51 3.86 -14.84 18.06
N VAL A 52 3.17 -14.27 17.09
CA VAL A 52 1.75 -13.92 17.21
C VAL A 52 0.92 -15.03 16.58
N ARG A 53 0.02 -15.60 17.36
CA ARG A 53 -0.96 -16.60 16.94
C ARG A 53 -2.35 -15.99 17.02
N VAL A 54 -3.17 -16.28 16.01
CA VAL A 54 -4.58 -15.93 16.01
C VAL A 54 -5.38 -17.21 16.22
N GLU A 55 -6.37 -17.16 17.09
CA GLU A 55 -7.28 -18.26 17.39
C GLU A 55 -8.71 -17.80 17.10
N ARG A 56 -9.52 -18.74 16.58
CA ARG A 56 -10.93 -18.52 16.26
C ARG A 56 -11.79 -19.35 17.21
N PRO A 57 -13.01 -18.88 17.56
CA PRO A 57 -13.88 -19.57 18.49
C PRO A 57 -14.65 -20.74 17.84
N SER A 58 -14.99 -20.65 16.55
CA SER A 58 -15.67 -21.74 15.82
C SER A 58 -15.16 -21.92 14.39
N ASP A 59 -15.60 -22.99 13.73
CA ASP A 59 -15.27 -23.34 12.34
C ASP A 59 -16.28 -22.84 11.30
N GLU A 60 -17.18 -21.95 11.72
CA GLU A 60 -18.11 -21.27 10.84
C GLU A 60 -17.43 -20.48 9.73
N LYS A 61 -18.17 -20.23 8.65
CA LYS A 61 -17.65 -19.54 7.47
C LYS A 61 -17.08 -18.16 7.80
N GLU A 62 -17.76 -17.40 8.66
CA GLU A 62 -17.36 -16.04 9.05
C GLU A 62 -16.08 -16.05 9.89
N HIS A 63 -16.04 -16.85 10.95
CA HIS A 63 -14.85 -17.00 11.79
C HIS A 63 -13.62 -17.48 11.01
N ARG A 64 -13.79 -18.37 10.04
CA ARG A 64 -12.68 -18.79 9.16
C ARG A 64 -12.18 -17.65 8.26
N ALA A 65 -13.06 -16.79 7.77
CA ALA A 65 -12.67 -15.64 6.96
C ALA A 65 -11.96 -14.58 7.80
N LEU A 66 -12.52 -14.25 8.97
CA LEU A 66 -11.93 -13.30 9.92
C LEU A 66 -10.55 -13.77 10.41
N HIS A 67 -10.40 -15.05 10.70
CA HIS A 67 -9.13 -15.62 11.16
C HIS A 67 -7.99 -15.38 10.16
N GLY A 68 -8.23 -15.61 8.86
CA GLY A 68 -7.23 -15.36 7.82
C GLY A 68 -6.92 -13.87 7.65
N LEU A 69 -7.96 -13.02 7.71
CA LEU A 69 -7.83 -11.57 7.62
C LEU A 69 -7.00 -10.99 8.76
N THR A 70 -7.37 -11.28 10.02
CA THR A 70 -6.68 -10.79 11.22
C THR A 70 -5.21 -11.16 11.20
N ARG A 71 -4.89 -12.42 10.89
CA ARG A 71 -3.49 -12.87 10.76
C ARG A 71 -2.75 -12.10 9.66
N ALA A 72 -3.35 -11.93 8.49
CA ALA A 72 -2.72 -11.23 7.37
C ALA A 72 -2.45 -9.76 7.68
N LEU A 73 -3.38 -9.09 8.36
CA LEU A 73 -3.25 -7.70 8.79
C LEU A 73 -2.13 -7.53 9.82
N ILE A 74 -2.05 -8.39 10.83
CA ILE A 74 -0.95 -8.38 11.81
C ILE A 74 0.38 -8.60 11.08
N ALA A 75 0.47 -9.60 10.20
CA ALA A 75 1.69 -9.84 9.43
C ALA A 75 2.10 -8.63 8.58
N ASN A 76 1.14 -7.91 7.99
CA ASN A 76 1.42 -6.69 7.25
C ASN A 76 1.93 -5.57 8.19
N MET A 77 1.35 -5.42 9.38
CA MET A 77 1.83 -4.43 10.37
C MET A 77 3.28 -4.73 10.78
N MET A 78 3.62 -5.99 11.04
CA MET A 78 4.99 -6.41 11.39
C MET A 78 6.00 -6.09 10.28
N HIS A 79 5.65 -6.40 9.04
CA HIS A 79 6.50 -6.10 7.90
C HIS A 79 6.60 -4.58 7.66
N GLY A 80 5.51 -3.85 7.86
CA GLY A 80 5.43 -2.41 7.73
C GLY A 80 6.36 -1.65 8.68
N VAL A 81 6.38 -2.02 9.96
CA VAL A 81 7.26 -1.35 10.95
C VAL A 81 8.74 -1.75 10.82
N THR A 82 9.06 -2.82 10.09
CA THR A 82 10.43 -3.31 9.90
C THR A 82 11.00 -2.91 8.54
N ALA A 83 10.48 -3.51 7.47
CA ALA A 83 10.90 -3.28 6.11
C ALA A 83 10.20 -2.06 5.48
N GLY A 84 8.98 -1.75 5.90
CA GLY A 84 8.15 -0.72 5.27
C GLY A 84 7.57 -1.19 3.94
N TYR A 85 6.65 -0.39 3.41
CA TYR A 85 6.05 -0.61 2.11
C TYR A 85 6.40 0.52 1.16
N GLU A 86 6.62 0.14 -0.09
CA GLU A 86 6.80 1.08 -1.18
C GLU A 86 5.99 0.68 -2.41
N ARG A 87 5.52 1.70 -3.13
CA ARG A 87 4.84 1.55 -4.42
C ARG A 87 5.38 2.56 -5.40
N THR A 88 6.07 2.06 -6.42
CA THR A 88 6.57 2.87 -7.53
C THR A 88 5.48 3.08 -8.58
N LEU A 89 5.32 4.32 -9.01
CA LEU A 89 4.51 4.73 -10.14
C LEU A 89 5.41 5.30 -11.25
N GLU A 90 5.02 5.04 -12.48
CA GLU A 90 5.65 5.58 -13.68
C GLU A 90 4.69 6.53 -14.39
N ILE A 91 5.25 7.61 -14.92
CA ILE A 91 4.53 8.64 -15.65
C ILE A 91 5.00 8.60 -17.10
N ALA A 92 4.06 8.30 -17.99
CA ALA A 92 4.27 8.28 -19.42
C ALA A 92 3.48 9.40 -20.08
N GLY A 93 4.14 10.24 -20.87
CA GLY A 93 3.48 11.31 -21.61
C GLY A 93 4.43 12.43 -21.97
N VAL A 94 4.18 13.07 -23.11
CA VAL A 94 4.98 14.23 -23.54
C VAL A 94 4.61 15.41 -22.64
N GLY A 95 5.61 15.95 -21.94
CA GLY A 95 5.42 17.06 -20.99
C GLY A 95 4.81 16.65 -19.64
N TYR A 96 4.60 15.35 -19.42
CA TYR A 96 4.09 14.87 -18.13
C TYR A 96 5.24 14.74 -17.14
N ARG A 97 5.07 15.28 -15.94
CA ARG A 97 6.10 15.23 -14.89
C ARG A 97 5.51 15.33 -13.49
N ALA A 98 6.16 14.68 -12.55
CA ALA A 98 6.01 14.90 -11.12
C ALA A 98 7.14 15.78 -10.60
N ALA A 99 6.83 16.63 -9.63
CA ALA A 99 7.81 17.37 -8.85
C ALA A 99 7.39 17.38 -7.37
N ARG A 100 8.36 17.31 -6.47
CA ARG A 100 8.11 17.50 -5.03
C ARG A 100 8.29 18.99 -4.70
N GLN A 101 7.28 19.61 -4.09
CA GLN A 101 7.35 20.97 -3.56
C GLN A 101 7.13 20.93 -2.06
N GLY A 102 8.22 20.97 -1.29
CA GLY A 102 8.18 20.73 0.15
C GLY A 102 7.66 19.33 0.46
N ASN A 103 6.50 19.26 1.13
CA ASN A 103 5.82 17.99 1.39
C ASN A 103 4.75 17.63 0.34
N LYS A 104 4.40 18.55 -0.58
CA LYS A 104 3.38 18.31 -1.59
C LYS A 104 3.96 17.64 -2.84
N LEU A 105 3.19 16.77 -3.46
CA LEU A 105 3.44 16.25 -4.79
C LEU A 105 2.69 17.12 -5.81
N VAL A 106 3.41 17.70 -6.76
CA VAL A 106 2.85 18.49 -7.85
C VAL A 106 2.95 17.70 -9.16
N LEU A 107 1.80 17.43 -9.76
CA LEU A 107 1.66 16.69 -11.00
C LEU A 107 1.31 17.63 -12.15
N THR A 108 2.15 17.64 -13.18
CA THR A 108 1.84 18.23 -14.48
C THR A 108 1.51 17.10 -15.43
N VAL A 109 0.23 16.82 -15.67
CA VAL A 109 -0.22 15.65 -16.48
C VAL A 109 -1.20 16.04 -17.58
N GLY A 110 -1.00 17.22 -18.16
CA GLY A 110 -1.77 17.72 -19.30
C GLY A 110 -3.13 18.34 -18.96
N PHE A 111 -3.38 18.66 -17.69
CA PHE A 111 -4.47 19.54 -17.27
C PHE A 111 -4.07 21.02 -17.41
N SER A 112 -5.04 21.92 -17.44
CA SER A 112 -4.80 23.37 -17.55
C SER A 112 -4.06 23.97 -16.35
N HIS A 113 -4.13 23.31 -15.19
CA HIS A 113 -3.40 23.68 -13.98
C HIS A 113 -2.70 22.43 -13.40
N PRO A 114 -1.61 22.60 -12.64
CA PRO A 114 -0.98 21.51 -11.91
C PRO A 114 -1.92 20.93 -10.84
N VAL A 115 -1.84 19.62 -10.62
CA VAL A 115 -2.57 18.94 -9.56
C VAL A 115 -1.65 18.76 -8.37
N GLU A 116 -2.00 19.38 -7.24
CA GLU A 116 -1.28 19.23 -5.98
C GLU A 116 -1.91 18.12 -5.13
N ILE A 117 -1.08 17.26 -4.57
CA ILE A 117 -1.49 16.19 -3.66
C ILE A 117 -0.66 16.32 -2.38
N GLU A 118 -1.35 16.46 -1.26
CA GLU A 118 -0.74 16.46 0.06
C GLU A 118 -0.76 15.04 0.63
N PRO A 119 0.40 14.42 0.91
CA PRO A 119 0.44 13.09 1.50
C PRO A 119 -0.12 13.14 2.94
N PRO A 120 -0.95 12.16 3.32
CA PRO A 120 -1.39 12.03 4.70
C PRO A 120 -0.21 11.69 5.62
N ALA A 121 -0.39 11.88 6.93
CA ALA A 121 0.64 11.57 7.92
C ALA A 121 1.12 10.11 7.81
N GLY A 122 2.44 9.90 7.91
CA GLY A 122 3.06 8.58 7.80
C GLY A 122 3.34 8.09 6.37
N ILE A 123 3.06 8.91 5.35
CA ILE A 123 3.42 8.65 3.96
C ILE A 123 4.49 9.64 3.49
N GLU A 124 5.54 9.10 2.88
CA GLU A 124 6.56 9.87 2.18
C GLU A 124 6.45 9.63 0.67
N ILE A 125 6.55 10.69 -0.12
CA ILE A 125 6.59 10.60 -1.58
C ILE A 125 7.96 11.06 -2.06
N GLU A 126 8.68 10.15 -2.70
CA GLU A 126 9.95 10.43 -3.36
C GLU A 126 9.74 10.54 -4.87
N VAL A 127 10.42 11.50 -5.50
CA VAL A 127 10.38 11.70 -6.95
C VAL A 127 11.82 11.59 -7.48
N PRO A 128 12.35 10.36 -7.65
CA PRO A 128 13.73 10.15 -8.11
C PRO A 128 13.96 10.67 -9.54
N SER A 129 12.91 10.68 -10.36
CA SER A 129 12.95 11.31 -11.68
C SER A 129 11.61 11.96 -12.00
N PRO A 130 11.54 12.93 -12.91
CA PRO A 130 10.28 13.55 -13.29
C PRO A 130 9.21 12.56 -13.77
N ASN A 131 9.65 11.40 -14.27
CA ASN A 131 8.78 10.36 -14.84
C ASN A 131 8.55 9.18 -13.89
N ARG A 132 9.10 9.20 -12.67
CA ARG A 132 8.99 8.10 -11.70
C ARG A 132 8.85 8.66 -10.30
N LEU A 133 7.86 8.16 -9.56
CA LEU A 133 7.67 8.50 -8.16
C LEU A 133 7.46 7.24 -7.33
N THR A 134 7.83 7.30 -6.06
CA THR A 134 7.72 6.19 -5.12
C THR A 134 6.98 6.66 -3.87
N VAL A 135 5.88 6.00 -3.55
CA VAL A 135 5.12 6.23 -2.32
C VAL A 135 5.63 5.24 -1.27
N LYS A 136 6.14 5.74 -0.15
CA LYS A 136 6.70 4.95 0.96
C LYS A 136 5.91 5.17 2.24
N GLY A 137 5.84 4.16 3.10
CA GLY A 137 5.22 4.27 4.42
C GLY A 137 5.22 2.95 5.19
N ALA A 138 4.87 3.01 6.48
CA ALA A 138 4.74 1.81 7.31
C ALA A 138 3.41 1.07 7.09
N ASP A 139 2.33 1.80 6.81
CA ASP A 139 1.01 1.21 6.59
C ASP A 139 0.78 0.82 5.12
N LYS A 140 0.60 -0.48 4.88
CA LYS A 140 0.34 -1.04 3.55
C LYS A 140 -0.92 -0.50 2.90
N GLU A 141 -1.98 -0.32 3.68
CA GLU A 141 -3.29 0.11 3.19
C GLU A 141 -3.21 1.57 2.75
N LEU A 142 -2.61 2.42 3.59
CA LEU A 142 -2.42 3.83 3.31
C LEU A 142 -1.48 4.06 2.10
N VAL A 143 -0.35 3.35 2.03
CA VAL A 143 0.55 3.41 0.87
C VAL A 143 -0.17 3.03 -0.43
N GLY A 144 -0.96 1.95 -0.39
CA GLY A 144 -1.75 1.51 -1.54
C GLY A 144 -2.83 2.53 -1.93
N GLN A 145 -3.51 3.11 -0.95
CA GLN A 145 -4.55 4.11 -1.17
C GLN A 145 -3.99 5.39 -1.79
N VAL A 146 -2.89 5.92 -1.26
CA VAL A 146 -2.24 7.12 -1.81
C VAL A 146 -1.73 6.86 -3.23
N ALA A 147 -1.08 5.73 -3.48
CA ALA A 147 -0.65 5.37 -4.83
C ALA A 147 -1.82 5.24 -5.81
N ALA A 148 -2.95 4.67 -5.36
CA ALA A 148 -4.17 4.57 -6.17
C ALA A 148 -4.79 5.94 -6.47
N LEU A 149 -4.81 6.86 -5.50
CA LEU A 149 -5.27 8.24 -5.69
C LEU A 149 -4.41 8.99 -6.72
N ILE A 150 -3.08 8.86 -6.61
CA ILE A 150 -2.15 9.47 -7.58
C ILE A 150 -2.41 8.92 -8.99
N ARG A 151 -2.54 7.59 -9.14
CA ARG A 151 -2.86 6.95 -10.43
C ARG A 151 -4.21 7.41 -10.99
N ALA A 152 -5.20 7.64 -10.13
CA ALA A 152 -6.54 8.05 -10.54
C ALA A 152 -6.59 9.45 -11.16
N VAL A 153 -5.62 10.33 -10.86
CA VAL A 153 -5.53 11.67 -11.46
C VAL A 153 -5.46 11.61 -12.99
N ARG A 154 -4.64 10.70 -13.51
CA ARG A 154 -4.50 10.50 -14.95
C ARG A 154 -4.13 9.04 -15.23
N PRO A 155 -5.11 8.12 -15.27
CA PRO A 155 -4.81 6.71 -15.53
C PRO A 155 -4.23 6.52 -16.93
N ALA A 156 -3.42 5.48 -17.10
CA ALA A 156 -2.85 5.13 -18.40
C ALA A 156 -3.95 4.89 -19.45
N GLU A 157 -3.89 5.64 -20.54
CA GLU A 157 -4.87 5.55 -21.61
C GLU A 157 -4.71 4.26 -22.45
N PRO A 158 -5.80 3.71 -23.00
CA PRO A 158 -5.77 2.43 -23.70
C PRO A 158 -5.16 2.49 -25.11
N TYR A 159 -4.72 3.64 -25.62
CA TYR A 159 -4.15 3.73 -26.98
C TYR A 159 -2.63 3.89 -26.93
N LEU A 160 -2.13 5.02 -26.42
CA LEU A 160 -0.69 5.30 -26.35
C LEU A 160 -0.07 4.96 -24.99
N GLY A 161 -0.88 4.55 -24.00
CA GLY A 161 -0.38 4.27 -22.66
C GLY A 161 0.10 5.51 -21.89
N LYS A 162 -0.28 6.71 -22.33
CA LYS A 162 0.01 7.95 -21.59
C LYS A 162 -0.82 8.04 -20.33
N GLY A 163 -0.19 8.47 -19.25
CA GLY A 163 -0.79 8.59 -17.93
C GLY A 163 0.17 8.07 -16.87
N ILE A 164 -0.40 7.79 -15.70
CA ILE A 164 0.27 7.25 -14.53
C ILE A 164 -0.10 5.77 -14.44
N SER A 165 0.90 4.91 -14.31
CA SER A 165 0.74 3.46 -14.12
C SER A 165 1.64 2.98 -12.98
N TYR A 166 1.36 1.80 -12.44
CA TYR A 166 2.33 1.15 -11.55
C TYR A 166 3.57 0.71 -12.34
N GLU A 167 4.72 0.68 -11.69
CA GLU A 167 5.93 0.10 -12.30
C GLU A 167 5.67 -1.36 -12.69
N GLY A 168 5.92 -1.69 -13.96
CA GLY A 168 5.65 -3.02 -14.53
C GLY A 168 4.18 -3.33 -14.81
N GLU A 169 3.25 -2.37 -14.70
CA GLU A 169 1.84 -2.58 -15.06
C GLU A 169 1.69 -2.84 -16.57
N HIS A 170 1.05 -3.95 -16.93
CA HIS A 170 0.76 -4.25 -18.33
C HIS A 170 -0.44 -3.43 -18.84
N ILE A 171 -0.16 -2.37 -19.59
CA ILE A 171 -1.19 -1.51 -20.19
C ILE A 171 -1.76 -2.20 -21.44
N ARG A 172 -3.04 -2.61 -21.36
CA ARG A 172 -3.76 -3.16 -22.52
C ARG A 172 -3.99 -2.07 -23.57
N ARG A 173 -3.32 -2.21 -24.72
CA ARG A 173 -3.44 -1.28 -25.84
C ARG A 173 -4.52 -1.73 -26.84
N LYS A 174 -5.33 -0.78 -27.29
CA LYS A 174 -6.29 -0.93 -28.39
C LYS A 174 -5.69 -0.33 -29.66
N ALA A 175 -6.06 -0.88 -30.82
CA ALA A 175 -5.62 -0.36 -32.10
C ALA A 175 -6.14 1.07 -32.29
N GLY A 176 -5.22 2.02 -32.50
CA GLY A 176 -5.54 3.36 -32.97
C GLY A 176 -5.74 3.39 -34.48
N LYS A 177 -6.12 4.56 -35.02
CA LYS A 177 -6.12 4.77 -36.49
C LYS A 177 -4.70 4.61 -37.02
N ALA A 178 -4.51 3.78 -38.04
CA ALA A 178 -3.22 3.43 -38.64
C ALA A 178 -2.40 4.61 -39.22
N GLY A 179 -2.95 5.83 -39.26
CA GLY A 179 -2.34 6.97 -39.95
C GLY A 179 -1.47 7.92 -39.12
N LYS A 180 -1.34 7.77 -37.79
CA LYS A 180 -0.42 8.61 -37.01
C LYS A 180 0.91 7.91 -36.79
N VAL A 181 1.81 8.16 -37.75
CA VAL A 181 3.25 7.92 -37.72
C VAL A 181 3.80 8.20 -36.32
N ALA A 182 4.33 7.16 -35.67
CA ALA A 182 5.27 7.35 -34.57
C ALA A 182 6.49 8.09 -35.15
N LYS A 183 6.61 9.39 -34.87
CA LYS A 183 7.86 10.10 -35.15
C LYS A 183 8.95 9.41 -34.32
N LYS A 184 9.94 8.85 -35.04
CA LYS A 184 11.23 8.39 -34.53
C LYS A 184 11.89 9.49 -33.68
#